data_AF-A0A5B8CUX5-F1
#
_entry.id   AF-A0A5B8CUX5-F1
#
_cell.length_a   1.000
_cell.length_b   1.000
_cell.length_c   1.000
_cell.angle_alpha   90.00
_cell.angle_beta   90.00
_cell.angle_gamma   90.00
#
_symmetry.space_group_name_H-M   'P 1'
#
loop_
_entity.id
_entity.type
_entity.pdbx_description
1 polymer ?
#
loop_
_entity_poly.entity_id
_entity_poly.type
_entity_poly.pdbx_seq_one_letter_code
_entity_poly.pdbx_strand_id
1 'polypeptide(L)'
;MQPSGMRHWIQQHISWPLLLALVCSLSIHLLVIEQIDWRRWFEDTQRPPAELQARLMPVLPAVLPKPAQPQDDSPRVPKAKPAQTAPANAQPVPAPTAPVEPLPVVDEPSITQEAPAETRLADIQAWHEMVPPEVVNDEPQAQPYQRVSTEFSVFVNGEQRPAGSAKIEYVRDTPDTYRLRWQVEGRGLLKLLYPSLEQLSEGEVTPRGLKPQHYRYAFGSRSDKIYEASFDWETNIISLKTSKGEQRLDLRVNTQDILSFMYQFMFVPPLEEMHVTLTNGRRLGEYEYRFDGEESLVIADQTIQTVHISHTRGDTDEKVELWLASEYRYVPVKIKKLEKNGMVIEQVATRLITE
;
A
#
# COMPACT_ATOMS: atom_id res chain seq x y z
N MET A 1 -39.34 -23.49 59.38
CA MET A 1 -38.30 -23.98 58.45
C MET A 1 -37.00 -24.15 59.23
N GLN A 2 -36.60 -25.39 59.49
CA GLN A 2 -35.44 -25.71 60.32
C GLN A 2 -34.14 -25.62 59.48
N PRO A 3 -33.08 -24.91 59.94
CA PRO A 3 -31.82 -24.75 59.23
C PRO A 3 -30.91 -26.00 59.26
N SER A 4 -31.42 -27.15 59.73
CA SER A 4 -30.64 -28.39 59.92
C SER A 4 -30.43 -29.22 58.66
N GLY A 5 -31.30 -29.11 57.65
CA GLY A 5 -31.21 -29.92 56.42
C GLY A 5 -30.06 -29.54 55.49
N MET A 6 -29.72 -28.26 55.41
CA MET A 6 -28.70 -27.76 54.48
C MET A 6 -27.28 -28.14 54.88
N ARG A 7 -26.98 -28.17 56.19
CA ARG A 7 -25.67 -28.59 56.71
C ARG A 7 -25.41 -30.08 56.49
N HIS A 8 -26.44 -30.91 56.59
CA HIS A 8 -26.32 -32.36 56.40
C HIS A 8 -26.17 -32.75 54.93
N TRP A 9 -26.85 -32.02 54.03
CA TRP A 9 -26.70 -32.19 52.57
C TRP A 9 -25.29 -31.82 52.08
N ILE A 10 -24.73 -30.71 52.59
CA ILE A 10 -23.36 -30.28 52.26
C ILE A 10 -22.32 -31.32 52.70
N GLN A 11 -22.48 -31.91 53.90
CA GLN A 11 -21.55 -32.92 54.42
C GLN A 11 -21.56 -34.24 53.64
N GLN A 12 -22.65 -34.59 52.95
CA GLN A 12 -22.76 -35.83 52.17
C GLN A 12 -22.29 -35.68 50.71
N HIS A 13 -22.34 -34.48 50.13
CA HIS A 13 -22.04 -34.26 48.71
C HIS A 13 -20.79 -33.44 48.42
N ILE A 14 -20.21 -32.76 49.41
CA ILE A 14 -18.97 -32.01 49.25
C ILE A 14 -17.85 -32.75 49.98
N SER A 15 -16.97 -33.36 49.20
CA SER A 15 -15.68 -33.84 49.67
C SER A 15 -14.84 -32.63 50.09
N TRP A 16 -14.85 -32.36 51.40
CA TRP A 16 -14.02 -31.34 52.05
C TRP A 16 -12.56 -31.26 51.54
N PRO A 17 -11.84 -32.37 51.28
CA PRO A 17 -10.50 -32.31 50.72
C PRO A 17 -10.44 -31.70 49.31
N LEU A 18 -11.45 -31.92 48.45
CA LEU A 18 -11.49 -31.30 47.11
C LEU A 18 -11.81 -29.81 47.18
N LEU A 19 -12.68 -29.40 48.11
CA LEU A 19 -12.96 -27.98 48.33
C LEU A 19 -11.73 -27.25 48.86
N LEU A 20 -10.99 -27.86 49.80
CA LEU A 20 -9.71 -27.37 50.27
C LEU A 20 -8.66 -27.30 49.16
N ALA A 21 -8.55 -28.33 48.32
CA ALA A 21 -7.63 -28.33 47.19
C ALA A 21 -7.96 -27.22 46.19
N LEU A 22 -9.25 -26.98 45.92
CA LEU A 22 -9.70 -25.93 45.01
C LEU A 22 -9.44 -24.53 45.57
N VAL A 23 -9.69 -24.31 46.87
CA VAL A 23 -9.37 -23.05 47.55
C VAL A 23 -7.86 -22.82 47.60
N CYS A 24 -7.07 -23.84 47.91
CA CYS A 24 -5.60 -23.75 47.89
C CYS A 24 -5.08 -23.46 46.49
N SER A 25 -5.58 -24.15 45.46
CA SER A 25 -5.21 -23.88 44.06
C SER A 25 -5.58 -22.46 43.63
N LEU A 26 -6.78 -21.99 43.96
CA LEU A 26 -7.20 -20.61 43.69
C LEU A 26 -6.30 -19.61 44.42
N SER A 27 -5.95 -19.87 45.67
CA SER A 27 -5.09 -19.00 46.47
C SER A 27 -3.67 -18.94 45.91
N ILE A 28 -3.13 -20.07 45.45
CA ILE A 28 -1.82 -20.13 44.76
C ILE A 28 -1.87 -19.32 43.47
N HIS A 29 -2.92 -19.46 42.66
CA HIS A 29 -3.05 -18.68 41.42
C HIS A 29 -3.17 -17.17 41.69
N LEU A 30 -3.91 -16.76 42.72
CA LEU A 30 -4.01 -15.35 43.12
C LEU A 30 -2.66 -14.80 43.61
N LEU A 31 -1.92 -15.54 44.43
CA LEU A 31 -0.58 -15.16 44.88
C LEU A 31 0.41 -15.04 43.70
N VAL A 32 0.33 -15.94 42.72
CA VAL A 32 1.16 -15.86 41.51
C VAL A 32 0.79 -14.65 40.66
N ILE A 33 -0.51 -14.35 40.51
CA ILE A 33 -0.99 -13.16 39.77
C ILE A 33 -0.55 -11.86 40.43
N GLU A 34 -0.53 -11.79 41.76
CA GLU A 34 -0.07 -10.61 42.51
C GLU A 34 1.45 -10.41 42.47
N GLN A 35 2.24 -11.50 42.40
CA GLN A 35 3.70 -11.43 42.28
C GLN A 35 4.18 -11.19 40.85
N ILE A 36 3.34 -11.49 39.85
CA ILE A 36 3.61 -11.13 38.46
C ILE A 36 3.36 -9.64 38.34
N ASP A 37 4.44 -8.89 38.10
CA ASP A 37 4.40 -7.45 37.88
C ASP A 37 3.84 -7.18 36.47
N TRP A 38 2.53 -7.43 36.27
CA TRP A 38 1.85 -7.32 34.97
C TRP A 38 2.08 -5.97 34.31
N ARG A 39 2.29 -4.92 35.11
CA ARG A 39 2.63 -3.57 34.65
C ARG A 39 3.87 -3.57 33.76
N ARG A 40 4.92 -4.35 34.06
CA ARG A 40 6.14 -4.44 33.24
C ARG A 40 5.94 -5.08 31.87
N TRP A 41 4.90 -5.88 31.69
CA TRP A 41 4.52 -6.42 30.37
C TRP A 41 3.76 -5.39 29.53
N PHE A 42 3.18 -4.38 30.18
CA PHE A 42 2.48 -3.26 29.54
C PHE A 42 3.31 -1.96 29.55
N GLU A 43 4.44 -1.95 30.26
CA GLU A 43 5.45 -0.91 30.15
C GLU A 43 6.13 -1.08 28.81
N ASP A 44 5.63 -0.27 27.89
CA ASP A 44 6.30 0.16 26.68
C ASP A 44 7.78 0.32 27.01
N THR A 45 8.63 -0.58 26.51
CA THR A 45 10.02 -0.20 26.27
C THR A 45 9.91 0.81 25.15
N GLN A 46 9.58 2.05 25.52
CA GLN A 46 9.85 3.25 24.75
C GLN A 46 11.31 3.06 24.35
N ARG A 47 11.55 2.66 23.11
CA ARG A 47 12.85 2.92 22.52
C ARG A 47 13.01 4.42 22.74
N PRO A 48 14.10 4.87 23.39
CA PRO A 48 14.31 6.30 23.54
C PRO A 48 14.09 6.92 22.16
N PRO A 49 13.39 8.06 22.05
CA PRO A 49 13.20 8.72 20.77
C PRO A 49 14.57 8.74 20.11
N ALA A 50 14.66 8.19 18.89
CA ALA A 50 15.91 8.17 18.16
C ALA A 50 16.35 9.63 18.04
N GLU A 51 17.27 10.06 18.90
CA GLU A 51 17.80 11.41 18.87
C GLU A 51 18.39 11.60 17.49
N LEU A 52 17.87 12.59 16.77
CA LEU A 52 18.30 12.93 15.43
C LEU A 52 19.74 13.48 15.52
N GLN A 53 20.72 12.60 15.43
CA GLN A 53 22.13 12.99 15.37
C GLN A 53 22.45 13.49 13.96
N ALA A 54 22.19 14.79 13.73
CA ALA A 54 22.68 15.49 12.56
C ALA A 54 24.17 15.82 12.76
N ARG A 55 25.06 14.99 12.21
CA ARG A 55 26.47 15.35 12.09
C ARG A 55 26.68 16.01 10.72
N LEU A 56 26.82 17.33 10.71
CA LEU A 56 27.32 18.07 9.55
C LEU A 56 28.74 17.57 9.27
N MET A 57 28.91 16.81 8.18
CA MET A 57 30.25 16.57 7.63
C MET A 57 30.75 17.88 7.05
N PRO A 58 31.98 18.34 7.38
CA PRO A 58 32.56 19.46 6.70
C PRO A 58 32.66 19.10 5.21
N VAL A 59 31.94 19.85 4.39
CA VAL A 59 32.11 19.84 2.93
C VAL A 59 33.58 20.16 2.68
N LEU A 60 34.33 19.19 2.14
CA LEU A 60 35.64 19.46 1.57
C LEU A 60 35.49 20.65 0.63
N PRO A 61 36.25 21.75 0.83
CA PRO A 61 36.07 22.95 0.05
C PRO A 61 36.14 22.60 -1.44
N ALA A 62 35.04 22.85 -2.14
CA ALA A 62 34.99 22.73 -3.58
C ALA A 62 36.13 23.58 -4.15
N VAL A 63 37.05 22.95 -4.87
CA VAL A 63 38.04 23.65 -5.67
C VAL A 63 37.24 24.45 -6.70
N LEU A 64 37.09 25.74 -6.45
CA LEU A 64 36.48 26.68 -7.38
C LEU A 64 37.24 26.59 -8.72
N PRO A 65 36.59 26.22 -9.84
CA PRO A 65 37.20 26.43 -11.14
C PRO A 65 37.38 27.94 -11.36
N LYS A 66 38.60 28.28 -11.78
CA LYS A 66 39.07 29.63 -12.08
C LYS A 66 38.12 30.34 -13.06
N PRO A 67 37.74 31.61 -12.84
CA PRO A 67 36.86 32.33 -13.75
C PRO A 67 37.47 32.43 -15.16
N ALA A 68 36.72 31.97 -16.17
CA ALA A 68 37.03 32.24 -17.56
C ALA A 68 36.83 33.74 -17.85
N GLN A 69 37.77 34.33 -18.58
CA GLN A 69 37.74 35.74 -18.97
C GLN A 69 36.59 36.05 -19.94
N PRO A 70 36.06 37.28 -19.95
CA PRO A 70 34.95 37.66 -20.82
C PRO A 70 35.44 37.79 -22.27
N GLN A 71 34.81 37.08 -23.19
CA GLN A 71 34.91 37.39 -24.61
C GLN A 71 33.81 38.39 -24.97
N ASP A 72 34.27 39.57 -25.32
CA ASP A 72 33.55 40.64 -26.00
C ASP A 72 33.28 40.19 -27.44
N ASP A 73 32.03 40.27 -27.89
CA ASP A 73 31.66 40.65 -29.27
C ASP A 73 30.14 40.53 -29.46
N SER A 74 29.48 41.69 -29.49
CA SER A 74 28.19 41.86 -30.14
C SER A 74 28.39 42.62 -31.45
N PRO A 75 27.57 42.33 -32.48
CA PRO A 75 26.95 43.43 -33.21
C PRO A 75 25.43 43.29 -33.38
N ARG A 76 24.72 44.21 -32.71
CA ARG A 76 23.77 45.21 -33.27
C ARG A 76 22.62 44.72 -34.21
N VAL A 77 21.42 44.51 -33.63
CA VAL A 77 20.13 45.26 -33.78
C VAL A 77 19.65 45.58 -35.24
N PRO A 78 18.37 45.34 -35.65
CA PRO A 78 17.29 46.23 -35.19
C PRO A 78 15.85 45.75 -34.93
N LYS A 79 15.26 46.56 -34.03
CA LYS A 79 13.91 46.67 -33.46
C LYS A 79 12.73 46.60 -34.46
N ALA A 80 11.61 46.04 -33.99
CA ALA A 80 10.28 46.62 -34.19
C ALA A 80 9.26 46.16 -33.11
N LYS A 81 8.53 47.13 -32.55
CA LYS A 81 7.21 47.07 -31.89
C LYS A 81 6.54 48.41 -32.30
N PRO A 82 5.20 48.66 -32.21
CA PRO A 82 4.15 47.82 -31.63
C PRO A 82 2.79 47.83 -32.34
N ALA A 83 1.85 46.98 -31.91
CA ALA A 83 0.42 47.31 -31.95
C ALA A 83 -0.33 46.62 -30.80
N GLN A 84 -1.06 47.43 -30.04
CA GLN A 84 -2.05 47.05 -29.04
C GLN A 84 -3.37 46.70 -29.73
N THR A 85 -4.13 45.76 -29.17
CA THR A 85 -5.58 45.90 -28.97
C THR A 85 -6.10 44.81 -28.02
N ALA A 86 -6.74 45.25 -26.95
CA ALA A 86 -7.86 44.59 -26.27
C ALA A 86 -9.05 45.57 -26.36
N PRO A 87 -10.32 45.26 -25.99
CA PRO A 87 -10.79 44.09 -25.23
C PRO A 87 -12.17 43.51 -25.68
N ALA A 88 -12.61 42.50 -24.91
CA ALA A 88 -14.00 42.18 -24.54
C ALA A 88 -14.97 41.59 -25.59
N ASN A 89 -15.49 40.38 -25.32
CA ASN A 89 -16.85 40.26 -24.78
C ASN A 89 -17.14 38.86 -24.22
N ALA A 90 -17.81 38.83 -23.07
CA ALA A 90 -18.41 37.65 -22.48
C ALA A 90 -19.90 37.61 -22.84
N GLN A 91 -20.45 36.44 -23.16
CA GLN A 91 -21.59 35.82 -22.50
C GLN A 91 -21.99 34.48 -23.17
N PRO A 92 -22.69 33.58 -22.45
CA PRO A 92 -22.75 32.15 -22.73
C PRO A 92 -24.11 31.72 -23.35
N VAL A 93 -24.45 30.42 -23.18
CA VAL A 93 -25.78 29.77 -23.34
C VAL A 93 -25.97 29.05 -24.70
N PRO A 94 -26.72 27.92 -24.81
CA PRO A 94 -26.94 26.74 -23.95
C PRO A 94 -26.73 25.38 -24.68
N ALA A 95 -26.84 24.30 -23.91
CA ALA A 95 -27.07 22.92 -24.38
C ALA A 95 -28.36 22.74 -25.21
N PRO A 96 -28.46 21.65 -25.99
CA PRO A 96 -29.72 20.96 -26.18
C PRO A 96 -29.67 19.52 -25.64
N THR A 97 -30.66 19.25 -24.80
CA THR A 97 -31.13 17.94 -24.36
C THR A 97 -31.94 17.26 -25.48
N ALA A 98 -31.97 15.92 -25.40
CA ALA A 98 -33.00 14.97 -25.86
C ALA A 98 -32.60 14.06 -27.05
N PRO A 99 -33.18 12.85 -27.19
CA PRO A 99 -33.92 12.02 -26.22
C PRO A 99 -33.41 10.56 -26.13
N VAL A 100 -33.75 9.91 -25.02
CA VAL A 100 -33.67 8.46 -24.79
C VAL A 100 -34.87 7.80 -25.47
N GLU A 101 -34.62 6.74 -26.25
CA GLU A 101 -35.59 5.69 -26.60
C GLU A 101 -34.85 4.36 -26.90
N PRO A 102 -35.50 3.19 -26.85
CA PRO A 102 -35.14 2.13 -25.91
C PRO A 102 -34.35 0.96 -26.51
N LEU A 103 -33.73 0.20 -25.61
CA LEU A 103 -33.03 -1.07 -25.83
C LEU A 103 -33.87 -2.08 -26.65
N PRO A 104 -33.27 -2.79 -27.61
CA PRO A 104 -33.67 -4.15 -27.90
C PRO A 104 -32.89 -5.11 -26.98
N VAL A 105 -33.66 -5.86 -26.18
CA VAL A 105 -33.23 -7.14 -25.61
C VAL A 105 -32.85 -8.04 -26.78
N VAL A 106 -31.60 -8.49 -26.82
CA VAL A 106 -31.18 -9.61 -27.65
C VAL A 106 -30.45 -10.59 -26.74
N ASP A 107 -31.01 -11.79 -26.71
CA ASP A 107 -30.63 -12.95 -25.93
C ASP A 107 -29.12 -13.24 -25.92
N GLU A 108 -28.63 -13.69 -24.76
CA GLU A 108 -27.39 -14.42 -24.64
C GLU A 108 -27.36 -15.60 -25.62
N PRO A 109 -26.22 -15.81 -26.29
CA PRO A 109 -25.70 -17.16 -26.39
C PRO A 109 -24.45 -17.25 -25.50
N SER A 110 -24.55 -18.08 -24.47
CA SER A 110 -23.40 -18.78 -23.91
C SER A 110 -22.62 -19.43 -25.04
N ILE A 111 -21.41 -18.94 -25.30
CA ILE A 111 -20.43 -19.66 -26.12
C ILE A 111 -19.10 -19.62 -25.39
N THR A 112 -18.85 -20.69 -24.63
CA THR A 112 -17.50 -21.19 -24.39
C THR A 112 -16.92 -21.60 -25.75
N GLN A 113 -16.17 -20.72 -26.39
CA GLN A 113 -15.27 -21.06 -27.49
C GLN A 113 -13.86 -20.66 -27.10
N GLU A 114 -13.05 -21.68 -26.84
CA GLU A 114 -11.60 -21.55 -26.70
C GLU A 114 -11.04 -21.16 -28.09
N ALA A 115 -10.71 -19.88 -28.26
CA ALA A 115 -10.20 -19.37 -29.52
C ALA A 115 -8.83 -20.01 -29.86
N PRO A 116 -8.51 -20.20 -31.16
CA PRO A 116 -7.20 -20.71 -31.59
C PRO A 116 -6.07 -19.85 -31.05
N ALA A 117 -4.93 -20.46 -30.73
CA ALA A 117 -3.77 -19.77 -30.16
C ALA A 117 -3.29 -18.58 -31.03
N GLU A 118 -3.50 -18.62 -32.34
CA GLU A 118 -3.19 -17.53 -33.27
C GLU A 118 -4.13 -16.32 -33.12
N THR A 119 -5.42 -16.54 -32.86
CA THR A 119 -6.38 -15.46 -32.57
C THR A 119 -6.09 -14.82 -31.21
N ARG A 120 -5.70 -15.63 -30.21
CA ARG A 120 -5.24 -15.14 -28.90
C ARG A 120 -3.97 -14.27 -29.02
N LEU A 121 -3.00 -14.69 -29.85
CA LEU A 121 -1.78 -13.91 -30.11
C LEU A 121 -2.07 -12.62 -30.87
N ALA A 122 -2.99 -12.65 -31.84
CA ALA A 122 -3.43 -11.47 -32.58
C ALA A 122 -4.20 -10.47 -31.67
N ASP A 123 -5.03 -10.96 -30.75
CA ASP A 123 -5.69 -10.13 -29.75
C ASP A 123 -4.64 -9.49 -28.82
N ILE A 124 -3.69 -10.27 -28.29
CA ILE A 124 -2.57 -9.77 -27.45
C ILE A 124 -1.71 -8.73 -28.19
N GLN A 125 -1.48 -8.90 -29.49
CA GLN A 125 -0.77 -7.93 -30.32
C GLN A 125 -1.58 -6.65 -30.56
N ALA A 126 -2.89 -6.75 -30.82
CA ALA A 126 -3.78 -5.60 -30.94
C ALA A 126 -3.87 -4.78 -29.64
N TRP A 127 -3.71 -5.42 -28.46
CA TRP A 127 -3.60 -4.73 -27.17
C TRP A 127 -2.26 -4.02 -26.97
N HIS A 128 -1.15 -4.55 -27.51
CA HIS A 128 0.15 -3.86 -27.48
C HIS A 128 0.17 -2.60 -28.36
N GLU A 129 -0.69 -2.53 -29.38
CA GLU A 129 -0.87 -1.34 -30.23
C GLU A 129 -1.69 -0.23 -29.57
N MET A 130 -2.51 -0.55 -28.56
CA MET A 130 -3.11 0.46 -27.67
C MET A 130 -2.08 0.93 -26.64
N VAL A 131 -0.98 1.52 -27.12
CA VAL A 131 -0.12 2.39 -26.33
C VAL A 131 -0.97 3.63 -26.01
N PRO A 132 -1.38 3.88 -24.75
CA PRO A 132 -1.94 5.17 -24.39
C PRO A 132 -0.92 6.24 -24.78
N PRO A 133 -1.35 7.41 -25.29
CA PRO A 133 -0.42 8.42 -25.77
C PRO A 133 0.67 8.66 -24.74
N GLU A 134 1.91 8.65 -25.21
CA GLU A 134 3.08 8.95 -24.41
C GLU A 134 2.85 10.32 -23.76
N VAL A 135 2.53 10.33 -22.46
CA VAL A 135 2.48 11.57 -21.68
C VAL A 135 3.92 11.99 -21.51
N VAL A 136 4.46 12.65 -22.52
CA VAL A 136 5.77 13.31 -22.47
C VAL A 136 5.61 14.48 -21.51
N ASN A 137 5.86 14.22 -20.23
CA ASN A 137 6.15 15.28 -19.29
C ASN A 137 7.57 15.77 -19.62
N ASP A 138 7.66 16.93 -20.28
CA ASP A 138 8.92 17.61 -20.64
C ASP A 138 9.68 18.19 -19.41
N GLU A 139 9.20 17.94 -18.19
CA GLU A 139 9.93 18.30 -16.99
C GLU A 139 11.09 17.33 -16.73
N PRO A 140 12.30 17.80 -16.37
CA PRO A 140 13.41 16.92 -16.01
C PRO A 140 12.98 15.96 -14.90
N GLN A 141 12.79 14.68 -15.23
CA GLN A 141 12.38 13.68 -14.27
C GLN A 141 13.48 13.56 -13.20
N ALA A 142 13.21 14.10 -12.00
CA ALA A 142 14.15 14.03 -10.89
C ALA A 142 14.54 12.56 -10.66
N GLN A 143 15.83 12.29 -10.43
CA GLN A 143 16.31 10.91 -10.31
C GLN A 143 15.48 10.13 -9.29
N PRO A 144 14.99 8.92 -9.61
CA PRO A 144 14.16 8.15 -8.69
C PRO A 144 14.93 7.89 -7.40
N TYR A 145 14.21 7.85 -6.26
CA TYR A 145 14.82 7.49 -4.98
C TYR A 145 15.57 6.17 -5.10
N GLN A 146 16.74 6.08 -4.48
CA GLN A 146 17.48 4.83 -4.37
C GLN A 146 16.97 3.99 -3.21
N ARG A 147 16.52 4.65 -2.14
CA ARG A 147 15.91 4.01 -0.98
C ARG A 147 14.75 4.83 -0.45
N VAL A 148 13.67 4.15 -0.10
CA VAL A 148 12.59 4.72 0.72
C VAL A 148 12.31 3.77 1.88
N SER A 149 12.27 4.28 3.10
CA SER A 149 11.90 3.52 4.28
C SER A 149 10.81 4.26 5.04
N THR A 150 9.65 3.63 5.16
CA THR A 150 8.52 4.17 5.92
C THR A 150 8.21 3.22 7.08
N GLU A 151 8.24 3.73 8.30
CA GLU A 151 7.79 3.01 9.51
C GLU A 151 6.39 3.49 9.87
N PHE A 152 5.53 2.57 10.33
CA PHE A 152 4.13 2.83 10.62
C PHE A 152 3.72 2.31 12.00
N SER A 153 2.77 3.00 12.62
CA SER A 153 1.91 2.42 13.66
C SER A 153 0.67 1.81 13.02
N VAL A 154 0.30 0.62 13.49
CA VAL A 154 -0.86 -0.13 12.98
C VAL A 154 -2.01 -0.01 13.97
N PHE A 155 -3.19 0.37 13.49
CA PHE A 155 -4.43 0.50 14.24
C PHE A 155 -5.47 -0.45 13.64
N VAL A 156 -6.36 -0.95 14.49
CA VAL A 156 -7.43 -1.88 14.09
C VAL A 156 -8.76 -1.31 14.55
N ASN A 157 -9.76 -1.31 13.68
CA ASN A 157 -11.13 -0.90 13.96
C ASN A 157 -11.26 0.50 14.60
N GLY A 158 -10.40 1.44 14.22
CA GLY A 158 -10.42 2.82 14.74
C GLY A 158 -9.99 2.98 16.20
N GLU A 159 -9.36 1.95 16.79
CA GLU A 159 -8.81 2.05 18.14
C GLU A 159 -7.68 3.10 18.22
N GLN A 160 -7.62 3.83 19.33
CA GLN A 160 -6.60 4.87 19.56
C GLN A 160 -5.22 4.30 19.93
N ARG A 161 -5.17 3.06 20.40
CA ARG A 161 -3.91 2.40 20.77
C ARG A 161 -3.40 1.57 19.58
N PRO A 162 -2.12 1.68 19.20
CA PRO A 162 -1.55 0.87 18.14
C PRO A 162 -1.63 -0.63 18.48
N ALA A 163 -2.24 -1.40 17.59
CA ALA A 163 -2.29 -2.86 17.61
C ALA A 163 -0.97 -3.51 17.13
N GLY A 164 -0.09 -2.74 16.51
CA GLY A 164 1.15 -3.25 15.93
C GLY A 164 2.05 -2.15 15.36
N SER A 165 3.06 -2.60 14.62
CA SER A 165 3.92 -1.74 13.79
C SER A 165 4.10 -2.36 12.42
N ALA A 166 4.36 -1.51 11.42
CA ALA A 166 4.76 -1.97 10.10
C ALA A 166 5.96 -1.20 9.58
N LYS A 167 6.66 -1.78 8.61
CA LYS A 167 7.75 -1.14 7.88
C LYS A 167 7.66 -1.51 6.41
N ILE A 168 7.75 -0.51 5.54
CA ILE A 168 7.91 -0.72 4.10
C ILE A 168 9.27 -0.17 3.68
N GLU A 169 10.06 -1.00 2.99
CA GLU A 169 11.34 -0.63 2.42
C GLU A 169 11.31 -0.81 0.90
N TYR A 170 11.57 0.27 0.18
CA TYR A 170 11.90 0.30 -1.24
C TYR A 170 13.41 0.44 -1.39
N VAL A 171 14.03 -0.37 -2.23
CA VAL A 171 15.45 -0.30 -2.56
C VAL A 171 15.64 -0.54 -4.06
N ARG A 172 16.53 0.22 -4.68
CA ARG A 172 17.09 -0.06 -6.01
C ARG A 172 18.54 -0.49 -5.86
N ASP A 173 18.83 -1.76 -6.13
CA ASP A 173 20.21 -2.24 -6.09
C ASP A 173 20.97 -1.86 -7.38
N THR A 174 20.24 -1.77 -8.50
CA THR A 174 20.73 -1.25 -9.77
C THR A 174 19.75 -0.18 -10.29
N PRO A 175 20.13 0.63 -11.28
CA PRO A 175 19.20 1.60 -11.88
C PRO A 175 17.93 0.95 -12.45
N ASP A 176 18.01 -0.30 -12.88
CA ASP A 176 16.93 -0.94 -13.63
C ASP A 176 16.10 -1.91 -12.80
N THR A 177 16.45 -2.16 -11.53
CA THR A 177 15.73 -3.10 -10.66
C THR A 177 15.23 -2.45 -9.39
N TYR A 178 14.17 -3.01 -8.82
CA TYR A 178 13.66 -2.61 -7.52
C TYR A 178 13.32 -3.81 -6.65
N ARG A 179 13.27 -3.56 -5.35
CA ARG A 179 12.71 -4.45 -4.34
C ARG A 179 11.90 -3.65 -3.33
N LEU A 180 10.70 -4.14 -3.04
CA LEU A 180 9.81 -3.66 -2.00
C LEU A 180 9.60 -4.76 -0.96
N ARG A 181 9.75 -4.43 0.31
CA ARG A 181 9.46 -5.34 1.42
C ARG A 181 8.54 -4.66 2.42
N TRP A 182 7.39 -5.26 2.69
CA TRP A 182 6.45 -4.81 3.72
C TRP A 182 6.36 -5.82 4.83
N GLN A 183 6.70 -5.40 6.04
CA GLN A 183 6.64 -6.23 7.24
C GLN A 183 5.64 -5.61 8.21
N VAL A 184 4.73 -6.42 8.73
CA VAL A 184 3.74 -6.02 9.74
C VAL A 184 3.85 -6.97 10.93
N GLU A 185 3.95 -6.41 12.12
CA GLU A 185 4.06 -7.15 13.37
C GLU A 185 3.00 -6.68 14.37
N GLY A 186 2.23 -7.64 14.91
CA GLY A 186 1.32 -7.37 16.01
C GLY A 186 2.05 -7.09 17.33
N ARG A 187 1.39 -6.37 18.25
CA ARG A 187 1.88 -6.10 19.62
C ARG A 187 1.01 -6.80 20.67
N GLY A 188 1.59 -7.03 21.85
CA GLY A 188 0.89 -7.60 23.01
C GLY A 188 0.23 -8.94 22.72
N LEU A 189 -0.99 -9.13 23.25
CA LEU A 189 -1.77 -10.37 23.04
C LEU A 189 -2.17 -10.59 21.58
N LEU A 190 -2.28 -9.54 20.77
CA LEU A 190 -2.57 -9.67 19.33
C LEU A 190 -1.44 -10.35 18.58
N LYS A 191 -0.18 -10.25 19.04
CA LYS A 191 0.96 -10.98 18.44
C LYS A 191 0.81 -12.50 18.51
N LEU A 192 0.11 -13.03 19.52
CA LEU A 192 -0.14 -14.47 19.63
C LEU A 192 -1.16 -14.95 18.58
N LEU A 193 -2.10 -14.09 18.21
CA LEU A 193 -3.15 -14.39 17.23
C LEU A 193 -2.69 -14.05 15.79
N TYR A 194 -1.88 -13.00 15.66
CA TYR A 194 -1.38 -12.44 14.40
C TYR A 194 0.14 -12.25 14.50
N PRO A 195 0.94 -13.30 14.21
CA PRO A 195 2.37 -13.33 14.49
C PRO A 195 3.15 -12.29 13.67
N SER A 196 3.09 -12.39 12.35
CA SER A 196 3.74 -11.46 11.43
C SER A 196 3.11 -11.60 10.05
N LEU A 197 3.17 -10.53 9.25
CA LEU A 197 2.86 -10.54 7.83
C LEU A 197 4.06 -9.96 7.09
N GLU A 198 4.52 -10.67 6.06
CA GLU A 198 5.54 -10.20 5.15
C GLU A 198 5.02 -10.22 3.72
N GLN A 199 5.27 -9.14 2.98
CA GLN A 199 5.10 -9.09 1.55
C GLN A 199 6.40 -8.64 0.89
N LEU A 200 6.69 -9.18 -0.28
CA LEU A 200 7.85 -8.85 -1.12
C LEU A 200 7.34 -8.60 -2.54
N SER A 201 7.83 -7.56 -3.19
CA SER A 201 7.69 -7.33 -4.63
C SER A 201 9.06 -6.99 -5.21
N GLU A 202 9.42 -7.60 -6.32
CA GLU A 202 10.67 -7.34 -7.02
C GLU A 202 10.45 -7.37 -8.54
N GLY A 203 11.25 -6.60 -9.25
CA GLY A 203 11.15 -6.49 -10.70
C GLY A 203 11.99 -5.36 -11.26
N GLU A 204 11.54 -4.82 -12.38
CA GLU A 204 12.24 -3.80 -13.15
C GLU A 204 11.67 -2.40 -12.91
N VAL A 205 12.53 -1.40 -13.04
CA VAL A 205 12.14 0.01 -13.14
C VAL A 205 12.21 0.39 -14.61
N THR A 206 11.08 0.85 -15.15
CA THR A 206 10.94 1.31 -16.53
C THR A 206 10.66 2.82 -16.57
N PRO A 207 10.71 3.48 -17.74
CA PRO A 207 10.28 4.88 -17.86
C PRO A 207 8.82 5.11 -17.41
N ARG A 208 7.98 4.06 -17.45
CA ARG A 208 6.58 4.08 -16.99
C ARG A 208 6.41 3.68 -15.52
N GLY A 209 7.51 3.46 -14.79
CA GLY A 209 7.52 3.05 -13.39
C GLY A 209 7.78 1.55 -13.20
N LEU A 210 7.19 0.97 -12.16
CA LEU A 210 7.53 -0.37 -11.69
C LEU A 210 6.90 -1.45 -12.58
N LYS A 211 7.69 -2.46 -12.93
CA LYS A 211 7.26 -3.64 -13.69
C LYS A 211 7.59 -4.90 -12.88
N PRO A 212 6.64 -5.44 -12.09
CA PRO A 212 6.90 -6.55 -11.19
C PRO A 212 7.22 -7.84 -11.95
N GLN A 213 8.15 -8.63 -11.41
CA GLN A 213 8.50 -9.96 -11.92
C GLN A 213 8.12 -11.05 -10.92
N HIS A 214 8.25 -10.75 -9.62
CA HIS A 214 7.87 -11.66 -8.56
C HIS A 214 7.23 -10.92 -7.38
N TYR A 215 6.16 -11.50 -6.85
CA TYR A 215 5.52 -11.06 -5.62
C TYR A 215 5.30 -12.25 -4.70
N ARG A 216 5.50 -12.01 -3.40
CA ARG A 216 5.28 -13.02 -2.35
C ARG A 216 4.57 -12.41 -1.16
N TYR A 217 3.56 -13.12 -0.67
CA TYR A 217 2.85 -12.86 0.58
C TYR A 217 3.08 -14.02 1.53
N ALA A 218 3.39 -13.75 2.79
CA ALA A 218 3.55 -14.76 3.83
C ALA A 218 2.99 -14.28 5.17
N PHE A 219 2.02 -15.01 5.71
CA PHE A 219 1.46 -14.72 7.04
C PHE A 219 1.95 -15.73 8.08
N GLY A 220 2.81 -15.27 8.99
CA GLY A 220 3.44 -16.08 10.03
C GLY A 220 4.29 -17.22 9.43
N SER A 221 4.42 -18.31 10.19
CA SER A 221 5.07 -19.55 9.75
C SER A 221 4.12 -20.51 9.02
N ARG A 222 2.92 -20.04 8.65
CA ARG A 222 1.85 -20.88 8.10
C ARG A 222 2.05 -21.08 6.60
N SER A 223 2.51 -22.25 6.18
CA SER A 223 2.74 -22.57 4.77
C SER A 223 1.47 -22.48 3.92
N ASP A 224 0.29 -22.72 4.50
CA ASP A 224 -1.00 -22.56 3.82
C ASP A 224 -1.39 -21.10 3.55
N LYS A 225 -0.65 -20.16 4.15
CA LYS A 225 -0.80 -18.70 4.01
C LYS A 225 0.40 -18.06 3.31
N ILE A 226 1.10 -18.83 2.47
CA ILE A 226 2.09 -18.33 1.53
C ILE A 226 1.45 -18.28 0.15
N TYR A 227 1.50 -17.11 -0.49
CA TYR A 227 1.02 -16.87 -1.85
C TYR A 227 2.14 -16.24 -2.67
N GLU A 228 2.33 -16.71 -3.89
CA GLU A 228 3.36 -16.23 -4.80
C GLU A 228 2.73 -15.89 -6.15
N ALA A 229 3.17 -14.81 -6.78
CA ALA A 229 2.88 -14.49 -8.17
C ALA A 229 4.19 -14.32 -8.94
N SER A 230 4.27 -14.96 -10.11
CA SER A 230 5.35 -14.78 -11.07
C SER A 230 4.80 -14.22 -12.36
N PHE A 231 5.40 -13.13 -12.84
CA PHE A 231 4.96 -12.38 -13.99
C PHE A 231 5.91 -12.67 -15.17
N ASP A 232 5.46 -13.52 -16.09
CA ASP A 232 6.19 -13.80 -17.32
C ASP A 232 5.70 -12.87 -18.43
N TRP A 233 6.40 -11.74 -18.57
CA TRP A 233 6.12 -10.73 -19.58
C TRP A 233 6.51 -11.16 -21.00
N GLU A 234 7.33 -12.20 -21.17
CA GLU A 234 7.69 -12.71 -22.49
C GLU A 234 6.55 -13.55 -23.06
N THR A 235 5.95 -14.41 -22.22
CA THR A 235 4.83 -15.26 -22.62
C THR A 235 3.45 -14.67 -22.32
N ASN A 236 3.38 -13.51 -21.66
CA ASN A 236 2.16 -12.87 -21.18
C ASN A 236 1.34 -13.78 -20.25
N ILE A 237 2.02 -14.49 -19.34
CA ILE A 237 1.38 -15.37 -18.36
C ILE A 237 1.75 -14.94 -16.95
N ILE A 238 0.73 -14.86 -16.08
CA ILE A 238 0.94 -14.75 -14.63
C ILE A 238 0.62 -16.08 -13.97
N SER A 239 1.57 -16.58 -13.17
CA SER A 239 1.42 -17.82 -12.41
C SER A 239 1.20 -17.50 -10.94
N LEU A 240 0.04 -17.86 -10.40
CA LEU A 240 -0.35 -17.66 -9.00
C LEU A 240 -0.25 -18.99 -8.26
N LYS A 241 0.63 -19.05 -7.27
CA LYS A 241 0.90 -20.26 -6.50
C LYS A 241 0.46 -20.12 -5.06
N THR A 242 -0.32 -21.09 -4.61
CA THR A 242 -0.83 -21.19 -3.25
C THR A 242 -0.67 -22.62 -2.74
N SER A 243 -1.02 -22.87 -1.48
CA SER A 243 -1.11 -24.24 -0.94
C SER A 243 -2.12 -25.14 -1.65
N LYS A 244 -3.05 -24.57 -2.42
CA LYS A 244 -4.04 -25.34 -3.20
C LYS A 244 -3.54 -25.73 -4.59
N GLY A 245 -2.39 -25.22 -5.02
CA GLY A 245 -1.84 -25.44 -6.36
C GLY A 245 -1.43 -24.15 -7.05
N GLU A 246 -1.10 -24.28 -8.33
CA GLU A 246 -0.72 -23.20 -9.23
C GLU A 246 -1.85 -22.93 -10.25
N GLN A 247 -2.16 -21.66 -10.46
CA GLN A 247 -3.09 -21.19 -11.46
C GLN A 247 -2.35 -20.28 -12.45
N ARG A 248 -2.55 -20.51 -13.76
CA ARG A 248 -2.01 -19.66 -14.82
C ARG A 248 -3.13 -18.84 -15.44
N LEU A 249 -2.88 -17.56 -15.63
CA LEU A 249 -3.81 -16.58 -16.17
C LEU A 249 -3.11 -15.70 -17.19
N ASP A 250 -3.89 -15.05 -18.04
CA ASP A 250 -3.37 -14.04 -18.96
C ASP A 250 -2.83 -12.85 -18.16
N LEU A 251 -1.59 -12.46 -18.46
CA LEU A 251 -0.93 -11.29 -17.90
C LEU A 251 -1.18 -10.08 -18.79
N ARG A 252 -2.06 -9.18 -18.35
CA ARG A 252 -2.34 -7.95 -19.08
C ARG A 252 -1.21 -6.93 -18.92
N VAL A 253 -1.01 -6.10 -19.92
CA VAL A 253 -0.09 -4.96 -19.86
C VAL A 253 -0.44 -4.08 -18.65
N ASN A 254 0.58 -3.56 -17.96
CA ASN A 254 0.45 -2.77 -16.74
C ASN A 254 -0.17 -3.49 -15.54
N THR A 255 -0.27 -4.82 -15.55
CA THR A 255 -0.63 -5.58 -14.33
C THR A 255 0.43 -5.33 -13.26
N GLN A 256 -0.02 -5.05 -12.04
CA GLN A 256 0.83 -4.79 -10.88
C GLN A 256 0.54 -5.82 -9.77
N ASP A 257 1.47 -5.96 -8.82
CA ASP A 257 1.10 -6.48 -7.51
C ASP A 257 0.72 -5.32 -6.58
N ILE A 258 0.15 -5.65 -5.42
CA ILE A 258 -0.36 -4.63 -4.49
C ILE A 258 0.74 -3.69 -3.96
N LEU A 259 1.98 -4.18 -3.76
CA LEU A 259 3.08 -3.36 -3.28
C LEU A 259 3.64 -2.46 -4.37
N SER A 260 3.86 -3.02 -5.57
CA SER A 260 4.33 -2.25 -6.72
C SER A 260 3.34 -1.15 -7.08
N PHE A 261 2.03 -1.44 -7.02
CA PHE A 261 0.98 -0.43 -7.21
C PHE A 261 1.07 0.72 -6.20
N MET A 262 1.26 0.43 -4.90
CA MET A 262 1.36 1.48 -3.86
C MET A 262 2.55 2.42 -4.06
N TYR A 263 3.64 1.94 -4.69
CA TYR A 263 4.88 2.71 -4.91
C TYR A 263 5.07 3.17 -6.36
N GLN A 264 4.16 2.79 -7.27
CA GLN A 264 4.14 3.24 -8.66
C GLN A 264 4.09 4.77 -8.76
N PHE A 265 3.43 5.42 -7.79
CA PHE A 265 3.19 6.87 -7.82
C PHE A 265 4.45 7.73 -7.62
N MET A 266 5.56 7.13 -7.20
CA MET A 266 6.87 7.80 -7.19
C MET A 266 7.40 8.12 -8.60
N PHE A 267 6.88 7.44 -9.61
CA PHE A 267 7.31 7.57 -11.01
C PHE A 267 6.30 8.33 -11.85
N VAL A 268 5.01 8.11 -11.59
CA VAL A 268 3.90 8.71 -12.32
C VAL A 268 2.85 9.17 -11.31
N PRO A 269 2.50 10.46 -11.22
CA PRO A 269 1.46 10.93 -10.31
C PRO A 269 0.13 10.17 -10.48
N PRO A 270 -0.67 10.03 -9.42
CA PRO A 270 -1.99 9.41 -9.55
C PRO A 270 -2.88 10.23 -10.49
N LEU A 271 -3.71 9.53 -11.28
CA LEU A 271 -4.71 10.15 -12.15
C LEU A 271 -6.04 10.30 -11.39
N GLU A 272 -6.93 11.13 -11.94
CA GLU A 272 -8.28 11.32 -11.38
C GLU A 272 -9.05 9.99 -11.28
N GLU A 273 -8.93 9.15 -12.30
CA GLU A 273 -9.50 7.81 -12.37
C GLU A 273 -8.45 6.83 -12.90
N MET A 274 -8.40 5.63 -12.32
CA MET A 274 -7.39 4.63 -12.65
C MET A 274 -8.02 3.24 -12.68
N HIS A 275 -7.80 2.53 -13.79
CA HIS A 275 -8.19 1.12 -13.95
C HIS A 275 -6.93 0.27 -13.89
N VAL A 276 -6.82 -0.59 -12.89
CA VAL A 276 -5.61 -1.37 -12.63
C VAL A 276 -5.94 -2.84 -12.42
N THR A 277 -5.16 -3.70 -13.08
CA THR A 277 -5.19 -5.14 -12.81
C THR A 277 -4.16 -5.42 -11.71
N LEU A 278 -4.62 -5.88 -10.55
CA LEU A 278 -3.78 -6.12 -9.38
C LEU A 278 -3.82 -7.58 -8.93
N THR A 279 -2.68 -8.09 -8.48
CA THR A 279 -2.59 -9.36 -7.74
C THR A 279 -2.16 -9.15 -6.29
N ASN A 280 -2.73 -9.95 -5.40
CA ASN A 280 -2.25 -10.10 -4.01
C ASN A 280 -1.51 -11.43 -3.82
N GLY A 281 -1.05 -12.05 -4.90
CA GLY A 281 -0.40 -13.37 -4.94
C GLY A 281 -1.38 -14.53 -4.97
N ARG A 282 -2.58 -14.38 -4.39
CA ARG A 282 -3.59 -15.43 -4.34
C ARG A 282 -4.52 -15.41 -5.55
N ARG A 283 -4.79 -14.24 -6.09
CA ARG A 283 -5.73 -14.01 -7.19
C ARG A 283 -5.34 -12.75 -7.97
N LEU A 284 -5.77 -12.70 -9.22
CA LEU A 284 -5.70 -11.53 -10.08
C LEU A 284 -7.10 -10.90 -10.15
N GLY A 285 -7.19 -9.58 -10.01
CA GLY A 285 -8.46 -8.86 -10.09
C GLY A 285 -8.30 -7.50 -10.75
N GLU A 286 -9.42 -6.93 -11.19
CA GLU A 286 -9.51 -5.59 -11.75
C GLU A 286 -10.10 -4.64 -10.71
N TYR A 287 -9.47 -3.47 -10.56
CA TYR A 287 -9.80 -2.48 -9.56
C TYR A 287 -9.87 -1.09 -10.20
N GLU A 288 -10.86 -0.32 -9.77
CA GLU A 288 -11.06 1.08 -10.13
C GLU A 288 -10.71 1.93 -8.91
N TYR A 289 -9.73 2.83 -9.07
CA TYR A 289 -9.34 3.82 -8.08
C TYR A 289 -9.68 5.22 -8.58
N ARG A 290 -9.95 6.13 -7.65
CA ARG A 290 -10.09 7.55 -7.97
C ARG A 290 -9.29 8.42 -7.01
N PHE A 291 -8.99 9.63 -7.46
CA PHE A 291 -8.59 10.74 -6.63
C PHE A 291 -9.77 11.24 -5.78
N ASP A 292 -9.58 11.34 -4.47
CA ASP A 292 -10.62 11.83 -3.53
C ASP A 292 -10.34 13.26 -3.04
N GLY A 293 -9.14 13.78 -3.24
CA GLY A 293 -8.76 15.13 -2.82
C GLY A 293 -7.37 15.21 -2.19
N GLU A 294 -7.01 16.43 -1.79
CA GLU A 294 -5.82 16.71 -1.00
C GLU A 294 -6.18 16.83 0.49
N GLU A 295 -5.36 16.25 1.36
CA GLU A 295 -5.51 16.28 2.81
C GLU A 295 -4.15 16.55 3.47
N SER A 296 -4.14 17.38 4.51
CA SER A 296 -2.96 17.58 5.38
C SER A 296 -2.99 16.58 6.54
N LEU A 297 -1.98 15.74 6.65
CA LEU A 297 -1.82 14.81 7.77
C LEU A 297 -0.72 15.26 8.72
N VAL A 298 -0.94 15.11 10.02
CA VAL A 298 0.12 15.29 11.02
C VAL A 298 0.80 13.93 11.25
N ILE A 299 2.06 13.83 10.85
CA ILE A 299 2.89 12.63 10.94
C ILE A 299 4.18 13.03 11.66
N ALA A 300 4.48 12.38 12.79
CA ALA A 300 5.69 12.65 13.59
C ALA A 300 5.92 14.16 13.85
N ASP A 301 4.85 14.86 14.27
CA ASP A 301 4.81 16.31 14.54
C ASP A 301 5.09 17.21 13.32
N GLN A 302 5.13 16.65 12.12
CA GLN A 302 5.22 17.37 10.85
C GLN A 302 3.88 17.34 10.13
N THR A 303 3.47 18.47 9.55
CA THR A 303 2.32 18.50 8.64
C THR A 303 2.80 18.11 7.25
N ILE A 304 2.23 17.04 6.71
CA ILE A 304 2.56 16.50 5.39
C ILE A 304 1.33 16.67 4.49
N GLN A 305 1.51 17.31 3.33
CA GLN A 305 0.48 17.37 2.30
C GLN A 305 0.37 16.03 1.60
N THR A 306 -0.86 15.51 1.50
CA THR A 306 -1.14 14.23 0.89
C THR A 306 -2.24 14.30 -0.14
N VAL A 307 -2.17 13.42 -1.13
CA VAL A 307 -3.26 13.06 -2.02
C VAL A 307 -3.91 11.79 -1.51
N HIS A 308 -5.23 11.78 -1.38
CA HIS A 308 -6.01 10.59 -1.03
C HIS A 308 -6.54 9.93 -2.30
N ILE A 309 -6.28 8.63 -2.44
CA ILE A 309 -6.92 7.78 -3.45
C ILE A 309 -7.67 6.63 -2.77
N SER A 310 -8.85 6.31 -3.29
CA SER A 310 -9.66 5.19 -2.79
C SER A 310 -10.13 4.26 -3.90
N HIS A 311 -10.33 3.00 -3.50
CA HIS A 311 -10.98 2.00 -4.32
C HIS A 311 -12.49 2.26 -4.39
N THR A 312 -13.01 2.46 -5.60
CA THR A 312 -14.42 2.77 -5.85
C THR A 312 -15.23 1.53 -6.23
N ARG A 313 -14.70 0.75 -7.18
CA ARG A 313 -15.37 -0.41 -7.79
C ARG A 313 -14.35 -1.44 -8.26
N GLY A 314 -14.79 -2.67 -8.41
CA GLY A 314 -13.95 -3.79 -8.84
C GLY A 314 -14.10 -4.94 -7.86
N ASP A 315 -13.11 -5.81 -7.84
CA ASP A 315 -13.13 -6.97 -6.96
C ASP A 315 -13.18 -6.54 -5.46
N THR A 316 -14.20 -7.03 -4.73
CA THR A 316 -14.63 -6.46 -3.44
C THR A 316 -13.98 -7.10 -2.21
N ASP A 317 -13.11 -8.07 -2.38
CA ASP A 317 -12.60 -8.82 -1.22
C ASP A 317 -11.75 -7.97 -0.27
N GLU A 318 -11.03 -7.00 -0.81
CA GLU A 318 -10.13 -6.13 -0.05
C GLU A 318 -10.20 -4.73 -0.67
N LYS A 319 -10.58 -3.73 0.11
CA LYS A 319 -10.51 -2.33 -0.33
C LYS A 319 -9.30 -1.67 0.31
N VAL A 320 -8.43 -1.10 -0.51
CA VAL A 320 -7.29 -0.32 -0.04
C VAL A 320 -7.51 1.14 -0.39
N GLU A 321 -7.24 2.01 0.57
CA GLU A 321 -7.16 3.46 0.39
C GLU A 321 -5.75 3.91 0.78
N LEU A 322 -5.23 4.90 0.07
CA LEU A 322 -3.86 5.38 0.23
C LEU A 322 -3.84 6.89 0.37
N TRP A 323 -3.06 7.40 1.33
CA TRP A 323 -2.65 8.80 1.38
C TRP A 323 -1.19 8.88 0.99
N LEU A 324 -0.95 9.60 -0.10
CA LEU A 324 0.31 9.68 -0.80
C LEU A 324 0.93 11.06 -0.55
N ALA A 325 2.12 11.12 0.03
CA ALA A 325 2.75 12.39 0.39
C ALA A 325 3.29 13.13 -0.83
N SER A 326 2.62 14.21 -1.25
CA SER A 326 2.88 14.90 -2.52
C SER A 326 4.31 15.43 -2.62
N GLU A 327 4.83 15.99 -1.53
CA GLU A 327 6.21 16.53 -1.44
C GLU A 327 7.29 15.44 -1.42
N TYR A 328 6.90 14.19 -1.16
CA TYR A 328 7.77 13.01 -1.14
C TYR A 328 7.51 12.10 -2.33
N ARG A 329 7.15 12.68 -3.48
CA ARG A 329 6.80 11.96 -4.71
C ARG A 329 5.76 10.86 -4.47
N TYR A 330 4.68 11.23 -3.79
CA TYR A 330 3.55 10.33 -3.57
C TYR A 330 3.89 9.02 -2.84
N VAL A 331 4.95 8.99 -2.03
CA VAL A 331 5.21 7.84 -1.14
C VAL A 331 4.01 7.66 -0.19
N PRO A 332 3.50 6.43 0.00
CA PRO A 332 2.38 6.18 0.90
C PRO A 332 2.77 6.45 2.35
N VAL A 333 2.01 7.32 3.02
CA VAL A 333 2.20 7.68 4.42
C VAL A 333 1.01 7.30 5.31
N LYS A 334 -0.14 6.99 4.71
CA LYS A 334 -1.24 6.28 5.38
C LYS A 334 -1.84 5.25 4.45
N ILE A 335 -2.11 4.08 4.99
CA ILE A 335 -2.70 2.95 4.26
C ILE A 335 -3.90 2.48 5.08
N LYS A 336 -5.08 2.43 4.48
CA LYS A 336 -6.27 1.90 5.13
C LYS A 336 -6.79 0.72 4.32
N LYS A 337 -6.95 -0.41 4.98
CA LYS A 337 -7.42 -1.65 4.39
C LYS A 337 -8.72 -2.08 5.06
N LEU A 338 -9.76 -2.30 4.26
CA LEU A 338 -10.99 -2.97 4.67
C LEU A 338 -10.93 -4.43 4.21
N GLU A 339 -10.93 -5.34 5.17
CA GLU A 339 -10.95 -6.78 4.93
C GLU A 339 -12.39 -7.28 4.74
N LYS A 340 -12.57 -8.43 4.07
CA LYS A 340 -13.89 -9.06 3.86
C LYS A 340 -14.75 -9.21 5.12
N ASN A 341 -14.12 -9.46 6.26
CA ASN A 341 -14.80 -9.67 7.53
C ASN A 341 -15.23 -8.36 8.21
N GLY A 342 -15.07 -7.21 7.55
CA GLY A 342 -15.38 -5.89 8.06
C GLY A 342 -14.29 -5.28 8.95
N MET A 343 -13.18 -6.00 9.19
CA MET A 343 -12.05 -5.47 9.95
C MET A 343 -11.38 -4.36 9.15
N VAL A 344 -11.17 -3.21 9.80
CA VAL A 344 -10.44 -2.08 9.24
C VAL A 344 -9.05 -2.04 9.86
N ILE A 345 -8.02 -2.10 9.01
CA ILE A 345 -6.62 -1.95 9.42
C ILE A 345 -6.12 -0.63 8.86
N GLU A 346 -5.63 0.25 9.73
CA GLU A 346 -4.99 1.49 9.35
C GLU A 346 -3.51 1.45 9.71
N GLN A 347 -2.65 1.88 8.79
CA GLN A 347 -1.23 2.06 9.03
C GLN A 347 -0.92 3.53 8.81
N VAL A 348 -0.46 4.21 9.85
CA VAL A 348 -0.12 5.63 9.81
C VAL A 348 1.37 5.76 10.02
N ALA A 349 2.04 6.47 9.11
CA ALA A 349 3.48 6.64 9.16
C ALA A 349 3.90 7.33 10.46
N THR A 350 5.01 6.88 11.02
CA THR A 350 5.70 7.48 12.17
C THR A 350 7.10 7.94 11.80
N ARG A 351 7.63 7.49 10.65
CA ARG A 351 8.92 7.89 10.14
C ARG A 351 8.99 7.65 8.64
N LEU A 352 9.53 8.61 7.89
CA LEU A 352 9.80 8.50 6.47
C LEU A 352 11.25 8.93 6.20
N ILE A 353 12.00 8.09 5.47
CA ILE A 353 13.36 8.37 5.01
C ILE A 353 13.38 8.12 3.50
N THR A 354 13.92 9.07 2.75
CA THR A 354 14.10 8.98 1.30
C THR A 354 15.53 9.37 0.94
N GLU A 355 16.21 8.55 0.13
CA GLU A 355 17.61 8.75 -0.31
C GLU A 355 17.75 8.78 -1.83
#